data_AF-A0A1S3ZB57-F1
#
_entry.id   AF-A0A1S3ZB57-F1
#
_cell.length_a   1.000
_cell.length_b   1.000
_cell.length_c   1.000
_cell.angle_alpha   90.00
_cell.angle_beta   90.00
_cell.angle_gamma   90.00
#
_symmetry.space_group_name_H-M   'P 1'
#
loop_
_entity.id
_entity.type
_entity.pdbx_description
1 polymer ?
#
loop_
_entity_poly.entity_id
_entity_poly.type
_entity_poly.pdbx_seq_one_letter_code
_entity_poly.pdbx_strand_id
1 'polypeptide(L)'
;MKNSLRKRKASDMIGPHWSEEDLTHFYQAYRKYGKDWEKVAAAVKPRTAEMVEALYIMHMAYLSLPEGTASAVGLIALISDHYCYLDAVVSELRRIIDDVF
;
A
#
# COMPACT_ATOMS: atom_id res chain seq x y z
N MET A 1 26.64 -13.00 15.31
CA MET A 1 26.01 -11.78 15.85
C MET A 1 24.58 -11.72 15.35
N LYS A 2 23.59 -11.71 16.25
CA LYS A 2 22.17 -11.62 15.91
C LYS A 2 21.92 -10.21 15.38
N ASN A 3 21.97 -10.04 14.05
CA ASN A 3 21.65 -8.76 13.45
C ASN A 3 20.15 -8.56 13.61
N SER A 4 19.78 -7.69 14.54
CA SER A 4 18.41 -7.31 14.82
C SER A 4 17.70 -7.05 13.49
N LEU A 5 16.70 -7.88 13.20
CA LEU A 5 15.69 -7.65 12.18
C LEU A 5 15.21 -6.22 12.39
N ARG A 6 15.79 -5.28 11.64
CA ARG A 6 15.32 -3.89 11.56
C ARG A 6 13.83 -4.05 11.32
N LYS A 7 13.00 -3.60 12.28
CA LYS A 7 11.55 -3.62 12.16
C LYS A 7 11.23 -3.05 10.78
N ARG A 8 10.92 -3.93 9.82
CA ARG A 8 10.64 -3.52 8.44
C ARG A 8 9.51 -2.52 8.54
N LYS A 9 9.70 -1.31 7.99
CA LYS A 9 8.63 -0.32 8.04
C LYS A 9 7.44 -0.88 7.27
N ALA A 10 6.21 -0.55 7.65
CA ALA A 10 5.03 -1.03 6.94
C ALA A 10 5.07 -0.68 5.43
N SER A 11 5.71 0.44 5.08
CA SER A 11 6.05 0.84 3.70
C SER A 11 6.92 -0.17 2.96
N ASP A 12 7.82 -0.85 3.66
CA ASP A 12 8.69 -1.87 3.09
C ASP A 12 7.94 -3.22 2.92
N MET A 13 6.79 -3.37 3.59
CA MET A 13 6.01 -4.60 3.62
C MET A 13 4.85 -4.64 2.61
N ILE A 14 4.38 -3.49 2.13
CA ILE A 14 3.38 -3.42 1.04
C ILE A 14 3.96 -3.85 -0.33
N GLY A 15 5.29 -3.96 -0.45
CA GLY A 15 5.96 -4.41 -1.66
C GLY A 15 6.05 -3.33 -2.75
N PRO A 16 6.20 -3.72 -4.03
CA PRO A 16 6.24 -2.78 -5.15
C PRO A 16 5.01 -1.86 -5.22
N HIS A 17 5.08 -0.78 -6.00
CA HIS A 17 3.97 0.15 -6.20
C HIS A 17 2.67 -0.58 -6.56
N TRP A 18 1.56 -0.23 -5.90
CA TRP A 18 0.23 -0.78 -6.18
C TRP A 18 -0.45 0.00 -7.31
N SER A 19 -0.92 -0.69 -8.34
CA SER A 19 -1.67 -0.04 -9.43
C SER A 19 -3.09 0.31 -8.98
N GLU A 20 -3.76 1.24 -9.67
CA GLU A 20 -5.18 1.55 -9.39
C GLU A 20 -6.08 0.30 -9.53
N GLU A 21 -5.74 -0.59 -10.48
CA GLU A 21 -6.40 -1.87 -10.67
C GLU A 21 -6.18 -2.81 -9.47
N ASP A 22 -4.93 -2.96 -9.01
CA ASP A 22 -4.61 -3.76 -7.82
C ASP A 22 -5.38 -3.23 -6.60
N LEU A 23 -5.43 -1.91 -6.41
CA LEU A 23 -6.13 -1.28 -5.29
C LEU A 23 -7.65 -1.45 -5.37
N THR A 24 -8.21 -1.40 -6.59
CA THR A 24 -9.63 -1.66 -6.83
C THR A 24 -9.98 -3.10 -6.49
N HIS A 25 -9.20 -4.07 -6.98
CA HIS A 25 -9.40 -5.48 -6.69
C HIS A 25 -9.20 -5.80 -5.21
N PHE A 26 -8.18 -5.21 -4.57
CA PHE A 26 -7.97 -5.32 -3.12
C PHE A 26 -9.21 -4.83 -2.36
N TYR A 27 -9.70 -3.63 -2.69
CA TYR A 27 -10.84 -3.03 -1.99
C TYR A 27 -12.07 -3.93 -2.13
N GLN A 28 -12.41 -4.35 -3.35
CA GLN A 28 -13.57 -5.22 -3.59
C GLN A 28 -13.44 -6.57 -2.87
N ALA A 29 -12.27 -7.20 -2.92
CA ALA A 29 -12.03 -8.47 -2.27
C ALA A 29 -12.07 -8.35 -0.73
N TYR A 30 -11.51 -7.28 -0.16
CA TYR A 30 -11.62 -6.98 1.27
C TYR A 30 -13.07 -6.76 1.71
N ARG A 31 -13.88 -6.02 0.93
CA ARG A 31 -15.31 -5.84 1.25
C ARG A 31 -16.08 -7.17 1.20
N LYS A 32 -15.72 -8.06 0.28
CA LYS A 32 -16.37 -9.37 0.10
C LYS A 32 -15.96 -10.42 1.14
N TYR A 33 -14.67 -10.50 1.46
CA TYR A 33 -14.08 -11.58 2.27
C TYR A 33 -13.62 -11.12 3.65
N GLY A 34 -13.68 -9.82 3.94
CA GLY A 34 -13.16 -9.24 5.18
C GLY A 34 -11.65 -9.44 5.29
N LYS A 35 -11.20 -9.88 6.47
CA LYS A 35 -9.78 -10.07 6.80
C LYS A 35 -9.23 -11.46 6.45
N ASP A 36 -9.90 -12.18 5.55
CA ASP A 36 -9.40 -13.43 4.99
C ASP A 36 -8.33 -13.12 3.94
N TRP A 37 -7.11 -12.82 4.41
CA TRP A 37 -6.02 -12.29 3.59
C TRP A 37 -5.59 -13.22 2.46
N GLU A 38 -5.76 -14.53 2.62
CA GLU A 38 -5.49 -15.51 1.56
C GLU A 38 -6.48 -15.36 0.40
N LYS A 39 -7.79 -15.21 0.70
CA LYS A 39 -8.80 -14.96 -0.34
C LYS A 39 -8.65 -13.58 -0.97
N VAL A 40 -8.25 -12.57 -0.18
CA VAL A 40 -8.01 -11.23 -0.70
C VAL A 40 -6.79 -11.24 -1.63
N ALA A 41 -5.66 -11.83 -1.21
CA ALA A 41 -4.45 -11.96 -2.02
C ALA A 41 -4.68 -12.73 -3.32
N ALA A 42 -5.57 -13.73 -3.31
CA ALA A 42 -5.95 -14.45 -4.52
C ALA A 42 -6.55 -13.55 -5.62
N ALA A 43 -7.14 -12.40 -5.25
CA ALA A 43 -7.73 -11.42 -6.17
C ALA A 43 -6.75 -10.34 -6.68
N VAL A 44 -5.55 -10.24 -6.09
CA VAL A 44 -4.55 -9.20 -6.40
C VAL A 44 -3.17 -9.79 -6.65
N LYS A 45 -3.07 -10.84 -7.48
CA LYS A 45 -1.77 -11.43 -7.81
C LYS A 45 -0.90 -10.42 -8.56
N PRO A 46 0.40 -10.30 -8.27
CA PRO A 46 1.23 -11.24 -7.49
C PRO A 46 1.36 -10.93 -5.98
N ARG A 47 0.49 -10.09 -5.40
CA ARG A 47 0.58 -9.70 -3.98
C ARG A 47 0.32 -10.88 -3.06
N THR A 48 1.09 -10.96 -1.98
CA THR A 48 0.93 -11.99 -0.94
C THR A 48 -0.04 -11.55 0.15
N ALA A 49 -0.51 -12.48 0.97
CA ALA A 49 -1.36 -12.20 2.12
C ALA A 49 -0.73 -11.17 3.07
N GLU A 50 0.59 -11.23 3.28
CA GLU A 50 1.30 -10.27 4.12
C GLU A 50 1.32 -8.85 3.52
N MET A 51 1.44 -8.72 2.19
CA MET A 51 1.40 -7.42 1.52
C MET A 51 0.01 -6.78 1.63
N VAL A 52 -1.02 -7.60 1.44
CA VAL A 52 -2.43 -7.22 1.58
C VAL A 52 -2.74 -6.77 3.02
N GLU A 53 -2.27 -7.53 4.01
CA GLU A 53 -2.43 -7.18 5.42
C GLU A 53 -1.69 -5.89 5.78
N ALA A 54 -0.46 -5.70 5.27
CA ALA A 54 0.29 -4.47 5.48
C ALA A 54 -0.44 -3.25 4.90
N LEU A 55 -1.03 -3.39 3.70
CA LEU A 55 -1.84 -2.34 3.09
C LEU A 55 -3.06 -2.00 3.94
N TYR A 56 -3.74 -3.03 4.47
CA TYR A 56 -4.87 -2.84 5.38
C TYR A 56 -4.46 -2.09 6.65
N ILE A 57 -3.37 -2.50 7.30
CA ILE A 57 -2.90 -1.87 8.55
C ILE A 57 -2.58 -0.39 8.33
N MET A 58 -1.94 -0.04 7.19
CA MET A 58 -1.58 1.33 6.86
C MET A 58 -2.80 2.24 6.66
N HIS A 59 -3.89 1.71 6.08
CA HIS A 59 -5.10 2.47 5.77
C HIS A 59 -6.31 2.02 6.60
N MET A 60 -6.07 1.40 7.77
CA MET A 60 -7.10 0.74 8.58
C MET A 60 -8.23 1.68 8.99
N ALA A 61 -7.91 2.92 9.35
CA ALA A 61 -8.89 3.91 9.79
C ALA A 61 -9.91 4.21 8.68
N TYR A 62 -9.46 4.30 7.43
CA TYR A 62 -10.32 4.50 6.28
C TYR A 62 -11.06 3.21 5.89
N LEU A 63 -10.37 2.07 5.84
CA LEU A 63 -10.93 0.78 5.43
C LEU A 63 -11.93 0.18 6.43
N SER A 64 -11.87 0.60 7.69
CA SER A 64 -12.80 0.14 8.74
C SER A 64 -14.09 0.95 8.82
N LEU A 65 -14.27 1.95 7.94
CA LEU A 65 -15.50 2.74 7.88
C LEU A 65 -16.70 1.88 7.43
N PRO A 66 -17.93 2.28 7.82
CA PRO A 66 -19.15 1.61 7.39
C PRO A 66 -19.27 1.49 5.88
N GLU A 67 -20.03 0.49 5.43
CA GLU A 67 -20.38 0.35 4.01
C GLU A 67 -20.97 1.63 3.45
N GLY A 68 -20.55 2.01 2.24
CA GLY A 68 -20.95 3.26 1.58
C GLY A 68 -20.21 4.51 2.05
N THR A 69 -19.39 4.44 3.12
CA THR A 69 -18.56 5.58 3.55
C THR A 69 -17.17 5.55 2.93
N ALA A 70 -16.51 4.38 2.95
CA ALA A 70 -15.27 4.17 2.20
C ALA A 70 -15.57 3.78 0.74
N SER A 71 -14.63 4.08 -0.14
CA SER A 71 -14.66 3.70 -1.55
C SER A 71 -13.27 3.34 -2.07
N ALA A 72 -13.22 2.54 -3.14
CA ALA A 72 -11.99 2.24 -3.88
C ALA A 72 -11.31 3.51 -4.39
N VAL A 73 -12.09 4.46 -4.93
CA VAL A 73 -11.58 5.75 -5.43
C VAL A 73 -10.87 6.53 -4.32
N GLY A 74 -11.46 6.61 -3.12
CA GLY A 74 -10.80 7.29 -2.01
C GLY A 74 -9.57 6.55 -1.49
N LEU A 75 -9.54 5.21 -1.54
CA LEU A 75 -8.33 4.44 -1.22
C LEU A 75 -7.21 4.72 -2.23
N ILE A 76 -7.54 4.73 -3.53
CA ILE A 76 -6.60 5.06 -4.60
C ILE A 76 -6.06 6.47 -4.38
N ALA A 77 -6.92 7.46 -4.11
CA ALA A 77 -6.47 8.82 -3.85
C ALA A 77 -5.49 8.90 -2.66
N LEU A 78 -5.78 8.20 -1.56
CA LEU A 78 -4.91 8.16 -0.37
C LEU A 78 -3.54 7.56 -0.67
N ILE A 79 -3.49 6.52 -1.51
CA ILE A 79 -2.25 5.81 -1.82
C ILE A 79 -1.46 6.53 -2.92
N SER A 80 -2.13 7.04 -3.95
CA SER A 80 -1.50 7.83 -5.00
C SER A 80 -0.88 9.12 -4.47
N ASP A 81 -1.50 9.78 -3.48
CA ASP A 81 -0.90 10.93 -2.78
C ASP A 81 0.42 10.55 -2.09
N HIS A 82 0.46 9.38 -1.43
CA HIS A 82 1.66 8.85 -0.80
C HIS A 82 2.79 8.60 -1.81
N TYR A 83 2.48 8.02 -2.97
CA TYR A 83 3.46 7.77 -4.02
C TYR A 83 3.92 9.05 -4.71
N CYS A 84 3.01 10.00 -4.97
CA CYS A 84 3.35 11.31 -5.54
C CYS A 84 4.33 12.07 -4.63
N TYR A 85 4.11 12.05 -3.31
CA TYR A 85 5.02 12.63 -2.34
C TYR A 85 6.41 11.97 -2.38
N LEU A 86 6.47 10.63 -2.41
CA LEU A 86 7.75 9.91 -2.46
C LEU A 86 8.51 10.19 -3.77
N ASP A 87 7.82 10.20 -4.91
CA ASP A 87 8.42 10.50 -6.22
C ASP A 87 8.96 11.93 -6.28
N ALA A 88 8.25 12.90 -5.70
CA ALA A 88 8.71 14.28 -5.60
C ALA A 88 9.98 14.40 -4.75
N VAL A 89 10.02 13.73 -3.60
CA VAL A 89 11.20 13.72 -2.71
C VAL A 89 12.40 13.04 -3.37
N VAL A 90 12.18 11.89 -4.04
CA VAL A 90 13.24 11.18 -4.77
C VAL A 90 13.78 12.01 -5.93
N SER A 91 12.90 12.70 -6.65
CA SER A 91 13.28 13.58 -7.76
C SER A 91 14.12 14.77 -7.28
N GLU A 92 13.74 15.40 -6.17
CA GLU A 92 14.53 16.51 -5.60
C GLU A 92 15.89 16.03 -5.08
N LEU A 93 15.96 14.87 -4.40
CA LEU A 93 17.22 14.28 -3.96
C LEU A 93 18.15 14.00 -5.15
N ARG A 94 17.60 13.45 -6.24
CA ARG A 94 18.37 13.20 -7.46
C ARG A 94 18.89 14.50 -8.05
N ARG A 95 18.07 15.55 -8.10
CA ARG A 95 18.47 16.88 -8.59
C ARG A 95 19.62 17.46 -7.75
N ILE A 96 19.54 17.35 -6.43
CA ILE A 96 20.60 17.81 -5.51
C ILE A 96 21.90 17.03 -5.76
N ILE A 97 21.82 15.72 -5.98
CA ILE A 97 23.01 14.90 -6.27
C ILE A 97 23.62 15.29 -7.62
N ASP A 98 22.80 15.45 -8.67
CA ASP A 98 23.24 15.85 -10.01
C ASP A 98 23.79 17.29 -10.04
N ASP A 99 23.38 18.18 -9.12
CA ASP A 99 23.93 19.54 -8.97
C ASP A 99 25.26 19.56 -8.18
N VAL A 100 25.58 18.50 -7.43
CA VAL A 100 26.76 18.42 -6.54
C VAL A 100 27.92 17.62 -7.16
N PHE A 101 27.65 16.77 -8.15
CA PHE A 101 28.64 15.94 -8.85
C PHE A 101 28.71 16.26 -10.34
#